data_AF-A0A8T7MMD2-F1
#
_entry.id   AF-A0A8T7MMD2-F1
#
_cell.length_a   1.000
_cell.length_b   1.000
_cell.length_c   1.000
_cell.angle_alpha   90.00
_cell.angle_beta   90.00
_cell.angle_gamma   90.00
#
_symmetry.space_group_name_H-M   'P 1'
#
loop_
_entity.id
_entity.type
_entity.pdbx_description
1 polymer ?
#
loop_
_entity_poly.entity_id
_entity_poly.type
_entity_poly.pdbx_seq_one_letter_code
_entity_poly.pdbx_strand_id
1 'polypeptide(L)'
;MADNPLNVPYIHQIRDTPTEFNGNWACGPTSVVMALAAYGALEPRNDGKYGWYVSNLYTNNKGITFNHAELDPWGHNAFGAYGYCTLKGVCWGNLAAEFAIKHGIGARSITASRSEAINQLQDGKPVVIGTTIKGFGHVILLKGVAANGHFICNDPYWRKPGGSDDLYTWGELGSCPFMVVFDRALPSQPTAPAPQPEPAVVAAHAPSAATQVGQGLNEIDTQRFVDGFVRNGGQDKLGLPTERPRQENGLWLQNCPNGDILILDTRYDDIETTAAQGLAVLQPAFVLRDPILKKWYDEYKGVTGPLGAPVSDIFTNLQDFQQCSFEGGYIIWDGSKPEADAAYGWPSTGEINSWKAEYWNNPGLASNPAFVRDEPEISYDFGEGAPEEGKLGIIPDMFSARWTRKVNFDESGDYVFTVTVDDGFRLYIDGVSVVGDQYWTISAEETYNLTQHLEAGEHEIKLEYFEAAGKAVIKLNWQKQ
;
A
#
# COMPACT_ATOMS: atom_id res chain seq x y z
N MET A 1 29.66 -3.25 -11.25
CA MET A 1 29.19 -2.95 -12.61
C MET A 1 29.71 -1.56 -13.00
N ALA A 2 30.09 -1.33 -14.26
CA ALA A 2 30.54 -0.01 -14.70
C ALA A 2 29.38 0.99 -14.70
N ASP A 3 29.66 2.27 -14.46
CA ASP A 3 28.70 3.38 -14.49
C ASP A 3 28.16 3.56 -15.93
N ASN A 4 27.05 2.91 -16.27
CA ASN A 4 26.47 3.02 -17.61
C ASN A 4 25.00 3.44 -17.51
N PRO A 5 24.71 4.72 -17.23
CA PRO A 5 23.34 5.19 -17.17
C PRO A 5 22.66 5.13 -18.54
N LEU A 6 21.37 4.80 -18.52
CA LEU A 6 20.48 4.87 -19.64
C LEU A 6 20.39 6.31 -20.16
N ASN A 7 20.38 6.45 -21.48
CA ASN A 7 20.29 7.75 -22.13
C ASN A 7 18.85 8.27 -22.06
N VAL A 8 18.54 9.02 -21.01
CA VAL A 8 17.24 9.64 -20.78
C VAL A 8 17.40 11.16 -20.79
N PRO A 9 16.66 11.90 -21.65
CA PRO A 9 16.74 13.35 -21.70
C PRO A 9 16.27 13.94 -20.36
N TYR A 10 17.00 14.94 -19.88
CA TYR A 10 16.65 15.65 -18.65
C TYR A 10 15.66 16.78 -18.93
N ILE A 11 14.67 16.95 -18.04
CA ILE A 11 13.71 18.06 -18.07
C ILE A 11 13.62 18.63 -16.65
N HIS A 12 13.88 19.93 -16.50
CA HIS A 12 13.63 20.63 -15.25
C HIS A 12 12.17 21.07 -15.18
N GLN A 13 11.46 20.68 -14.12
CA GLN A 13 10.01 20.88 -14.00
C GLN A 13 9.53 22.35 -13.91
N ILE A 14 10.44 23.31 -13.69
CA ILE A 14 10.13 24.75 -13.63
C ILE A 14 10.76 25.50 -14.81
N ARG A 15 11.98 25.12 -15.20
CA ARG A 15 12.78 25.89 -16.16
C ARG A 15 12.58 25.48 -17.61
N ASP A 16 12.20 24.22 -17.83
CA ASP A 16 12.01 23.66 -19.17
C ASP A 16 10.53 23.51 -19.55
N THR A 17 9.62 23.83 -18.61
CA THR A 17 8.17 23.90 -18.82
C THR A 17 7.74 25.31 -19.24
N PRO A 18 6.55 25.47 -19.83
CA PRO A 18 6.02 26.79 -20.21
C PRO A 18 5.97 27.77 -19.04
N THR A 19 6.20 29.05 -19.34
CA THR A 19 6.30 30.11 -18.33
C THR A 19 4.98 30.42 -17.61
N GLU A 20 3.85 30.08 -18.23
CA GLU A 20 2.51 30.24 -17.68
C GLU A 20 2.12 29.16 -16.65
N PHE A 21 2.92 28.09 -16.55
CA PHE A 21 2.69 26.95 -15.67
C PHE A 21 3.60 26.98 -14.43
N ASN A 22 3.02 26.74 -13.25
CA ASN A 22 3.76 26.58 -12.02
C ASN A 22 4.20 25.12 -11.80
N GLY A 23 5.44 24.84 -12.14
CA GLY A 23 6.03 23.51 -12.01
C GLY A 23 6.29 22.97 -10.61
N ASN A 24 5.97 23.67 -9.51
CA ASN A 24 6.39 23.25 -8.17
C ASN A 24 5.85 21.87 -7.72
N TRP A 25 4.74 21.39 -8.28
CA TRP A 25 4.16 20.07 -7.98
C TRP A 25 4.24 19.10 -9.16
N ALA A 26 5.12 19.35 -10.12
CA ALA A 26 5.15 18.63 -11.40
C ALA A 26 6.22 17.52 -11.48
N CYS A 27 6.78 17.08 -10.35
CA CYS A 27 7.89 16.12 -10.33
C CYS A 27 7.53 14.78 -10.97
N GLY A 28 6.35 14.23 -10.67
CA GLY A 28 5.86 12.98 -11.28
C GLY A 28 5.55 13.11 -12.76
N PRO A 29 4.70 14.05 -13.19
CA PRO A 29 4.43 14.32 -14.60
C PRO A 29 5.71 14.52 -15.42
N THR A 30 6.67 15.29 -14.89
CA THR A 30 7.96 15.54 -15.56
C THR A 30 8.78 14.26 -15.67
N SER A 31 8.81 13.42 -14.63
CA SER A 31 9.53 12.14 -14.64
C SER A 31 8.98 11.16 -15.68
N VAL A 32 7.66 11.10 -15.85
CA VAL A 32 7.02 10.27 -16.88
C VAL A 32 7.32 10.80 -18.29
N VAL A 33 7.28 12.13 -18.50
CA VAL A 33 7.63 12.73 -19.80
C VAL A 33 9.08 12.45 -20.18
N MET A 34 10.02 12.48 -19.22
CA MET A 34 11.41 12.08 -19.47
C MET A 34 11.52 10.62 -19.95
N ALA A 35 10.80 9.70 -19.31
CA ALA A 35 10.76 8.31 -19.75
C ALA A 35 10.19 8.15 -21.17
N LEU A 36 9.05 8.80 -21.46
CA LEU A 36 8.41 8.74 -22.79
C LEU A 36 9.28 9.31 -23.90
N ALA A 37 9.99 10.41 -23.63
CA ALA A 37 10.96 10.98 -24.55
C ALA A 37 12.10 10.00 -24.85
N ALA A 38 12.62 9.29 -23.84
CA ALA A 38 13.64 8.26 -24.04
C ALA A 38 13.15 7.09 -24.91
N TYR A 39 11.88 6.72 -24.81
CA TYR A 39 11.26 5.71 -25.67
C TYR A 39 10.94 6.19 -27.09
N GLY A 40 11.16 7.47 -27.42
CA GLY A 40 10.76 8.07 -28.69
C GLY A 40 9.24 8.15 -28.87
N ALA A 41 8.48 8.16 -27.77
CA ALA A 41 7.03 8.28 -27.81
C ALA A 41 6.54 9.73 -27.96
N LEU A 42 7.46 10.69 -27.77
CA LEU A 42 7.23 12.12 -27.92
C LEU A 42 8.26 12.68 -28.89
N GLU A 43 7.83 13.60 -29.76
CA GLU A 43 8.72 14.35 -30.63
C GLU A 43 9.21 15.61 -29.90
N PRO A 44 10.51 15.96 -29.96
CA PRO A 44 10.98 17.21 -29.38
C PRO A 44 10.34 18.40 -30.13
N ARG A 45 10.01 19.47 -29.41
CA ARG A 45 9.54 20.71 -30.05
C ARG A 45 10.70 21.43 -30.77
N ASN A 46 10.39 22.53 -31.45
CA ASN A 46 11.36 23.30 -32.24
C ASN A 46 12.57 23.81 -31.42
N ASP A 47 12.45 23.89 -30.11
CA ASP A 47 13.51 24.25 -29.15
C ASP A 47 14.34 23.05 -28.67
N GLY A 48 14.05 21.85 -29.19
CA GLY A 48 14.70 20.59 -28.81
C GLY A 48 14.25 20.04 -27.46
N LYS A 49 13.20 20.59 -26.84
CA LYS A 49 12.77 20.24 -25.48
C LYS A 49 11.42 19.53 -25.44
N TYR A 50 11.19 18.83 -24.32
CA TYR A 50 9.98 18.04 -24.07
C TYR A 50 9.08 18.63 -22.97
N GLY A 51 9.53 19.66 -22.25
CA GLY A 51 8.79 20.19 -21.08
C GLY A 51 7.41 20.76 -21.40
N TRP A 52 7.13 21.10 -22.66
CA TRP A 52 5.79 21.49 -23.13
C TRP A 52 4.73 20.39 -22.92
N TYR A 53 5.11 19.11 -23.03
CA TYR A 53 4.19 17.98 -22.81
C TYR A 53 3.80 17.79 -21.33
N VAL A 54 4.52 18.46 -20.41
CA VAL A 54 4.23 18.38 -18.98
C VAL A 54 2.89 19.08 -18.67
N SER A 55 2.61 20.23 -19.27
CA SER A 55 1.47 21.06 -18.85
C SER A 55 0.55 21.55 -19.97
N ASN A 56 0.89 21.38 -21.25
CA ASN A 56 0.02 21.81 -22.35
C ASN A 56 -0.89 20.69 -22.84
N LEU A 57 -2.03 21.10 -23.39
CA LEU A 57 -2.94 20.24 -24.13
C LEU A 57 -2.29 19.83 -25.44
N TYR A 58 -2.36 18.54 -25.75
CA TYR A 58 -1.93 18.02 -27.06
C TYR A 58 -2.66 16.75 -27.43
N THR A 59 -2.59 16.43 -28.72
CA THR A 59 -3.02 15.14 -29.26
C THR A 59 -1.78 14.37 -29.69
N ASN A 60 -1.62 13.14 -29.20
CA ASN A 60 -0.48 12.31 -29.57
C ASN A 60 -0.68 11.67 -30.96
N ASN A 61 0.34 10.96 -31.44
CA ASN A 61 0.31 10.27 -32.74
C ASN A 61 -0.71 9.12 -32.84
N LYS A 62 -1.37 8.77 -31.73
CA LYS A 62 -2.49 7.79 -31.68
C LYS A 62 -3.86 8.46 -31.68
N GLY A 63 -3.93 9.78 -31.77
CA GLY A 63 -5.19 10.53 -31.77
C GLY A 63 -5.81 10.74 -30.39
N ILE A 64 -5.08 10.42 -29.30
CA ILE A 64 -5.54 10.66 -27.93
C ILE A 64 -5.20 12.09 -27.55
N THR A 65 -6.21 12.85 -27.10
CA THR A 65 -6.05 14.22 -26.64
C THR A 65 -5.98 14.28 -25.12
N PHE A 66 -4.93 14.87 -24.58
CA PHE A 66 -4.73 15.06 -23.14
C PHE A 66 -5.20 16.46 -22.73
N ASN A 67 -6.52 16.59 -22.56
CA ASN A 67 -7.21 17.84 -22.26
C ASN A 67 -7.91 17.87 -20.88
N HIS A 68 -7.71 16.84 -20.05
CA HIS A 68 -8.10 16.92 -18.62
C HIS A 68 -7.21 17.96 -17.92
N ALA A 69 -7.84 18.84 -17.14
CA ALA A 69 -7.18 19.94 -16.46
C ALA A 69 -7.11 19.67 -14.96
N GLU A 70 -5.93 19.89 -14.38
CA GLU A 70 -5.75 20.02 -12.94
C GLU A 70 -5.24 21.42 -12.62
N LEU A 71 -5.50 21.89 -11.40
CA LEU A 71 -5.02 23.19 -10.95
C LEU A 71 -3.56 23.08 -10.54
N ASP A 72 -2.71 23.90 -11.17
CA ASP A 72 -1.35 24.09 -10.72
C ASP A 72 -1.32 24.92 -9.42
N PRO A 73 -0.15 25.07 -8.75
CA PRO A 73 -0.07 25.85 -7.51
C PRO A 73 -0.39 27.35 -7.63
N TRP A 74 -0.52 27.92 -8.83
CA TRP A 74 -1.07 29.27 -9.03
C TRP A 74 -2.59 29.27 -9.26
N GLY A 75 -3.23 28.10 -9.31
CA GLY A 75 -4.63 27.95 -9.64
C GLY A 75 -4.91 28.06 -11.14
N HIS A 76 -3.89 27.93 -11.98
CA HIS A 76 -4.07 27.88 -13.43
C HIS A 76 -4.35 26.44 -13.88
N ASN A 77 -5.14 26.29 -14.95
CA ASN A 77 -5.36 25.00 -15.56
C ASN A 77 -4.08 24.51 -16.25
N ALA A 78 -3.61 23.34 -15.82
CA ALA A 78 -2.54 22.60 -16.46
C ALA A 78 -3.06 21.27 -17.01
N PHE A 79 -2.63 20.92 -18.22
CA PHE A 79 -3.08 19.76 -18.99
C PHE A 79 -1.93 18.77 -19.16
N GLY A 80 -1.95 17.97 -20.24
CA GLY A 80 -0.83 17.10 -20.59
C GLY A 80 -0.55 16.05 -19.52
N ALA A 81 0.72 15.80 -19.22
CA ALA A 81 1.10 14.86 -18.18
C ALA A 81 0.64 15.32 -16.78
N TYR A 82 0.64 16.64 -16.51
CA TYR A 82 0.25 17.18 -15.22
C TYR A 82 -1.22 16.91 -14.96
N GLY A 83 -2.09 17.34 -15.86
CA GLY A 83 -3.53 17.09 -15.73
C GLY A 83 -3.85 15.60 -15.64
N TYR A 84 -3.13 14.73 -16.34
CA TYR A 84 -3.45 13.30 -16.36
C TYR A 84 -2.91 12.53 -15.15
N CYS A 85 -1.66 12.76 -14.77
CA CYS A 85 -0.97 11.94 -13.75
C CYS A 85 -1.22 12.43 -12.33
N THR A 86 -1.78 13.64 -12.19
CA THR A 86 -1.91 14.34 -10.92
C THR A 86 -3.37 14.38 -10.49
N LEU A 87 -3.64 14.23 -9.19
CA LEU A 87 -4.92 14.58 -8.58
C LEU A 87 -4.64 15.44 -7.36
N LYS A 88 -5.23 16.64 -7.29
CA LYS A 88 -5.02 17.60 -6.19
C LYS A 88 -3.54 17.89 -5.88
N GLY A 89 -2.70 17.97 -6.92
CA GLY A 89 -1.26 18.25 -6.78
C GLY A 89 -0.37 17.06 -6.44
N VAL A 90 -0.91 15.83 -6.33
CA VAL A 90 -0.14 14.60 -6.08
C VAL A 90 -0.13 13.71 -7.32
N CYS A 91 1.07 13.27 -7.74
CA CYS A 91 1.21 12.32 -8.84
C CYS A 91 1.03 10.88 -8.38
N TRP A 92 0.21 10.11 -9.11
CA TRP A 92 -0.08 8.71 -8.80
C TRP A 92 0.57 7.76 -9.79
N GLY A 93 1.18 6.68 -9.29
CA GLY A 93 1.91 5.71 -10.12
C GLY A 93 1.04 5.03 -11.17
N ASN A 94 -0.19 4.66 -10.84
CA ASN A 94 -1.14 4.03 -11.76
C ASN A 94 -1.53 4.97 -12.91
N LEU A 95 -1.79 6.25 -12.61
CA LEU A 95 -2.10 7.26 -13.64
C LEU A 95 -0.88 7.55 -14.52
N ALA A 96 0.32 7.60 -13.92
CA ALA A 96 1.58 7.72 -14.64
C ALA A 96 1.85 6.53 -15.57
N ALA A 97 1.56 5.30 -15.13
CA ALA A 97 1.65 4.10 -15.95
C ALA A 97 0.61 4.12 -17.08
N GLU A 98 -0.64 4.46 -16.79
CA GLU A 98 -1.69 4.55 -17.81
C GLU A 98 -1.39 5.63 -18.85
N PHE A 99 -0.85 6.77 -18.42
CA PHE A 99 -0.38 7.81 -19.32
C PHE A 99 0.66 7.28 -20.30
N ALA A 100 1.60 6.44 -19.84
CA ALA A 100 2.57 5.80 -20.72
C ALA A 100 1.94 4.78 -21.68
N ILE A 101 0.96 3.98 -21.21
CA ILE A 101 0.20 3.05 -22.06
C ILE A 101 -0.53 3.80 -23.18
N LYS A 102 -1.15 4.95 -22.88
CA LYS A 102 -1.80 5.80 -23.90
C LYS A 102 -0.81 6.39 -24.92
N HIS A 103 0.48 6.42 -24.61
CA HIS A 103 1.56 6.74 -25.54
C HIS A 103 2.14 5.51 -26.26
N GLY A 104 1.57 4.32 -26.04
CA GLY A 104 1.99 3.07 -26.68
C GLY A 104 3.20 2.43 -26.03
N ILE A 105 3.54 2.84 -24.81
CA ILE A 105 4.59 2.22 -24.02
C ILE A 105 3.92 1.39 -22.93
N GLY A 106 4.03 0.07 -23.03
CA GLY A 106 3.56 -0.83 -21.97
C GLY A 106 4.24 -0.48 -20.65
N ALA A 107 3.43 -0.24 -19.63
CA ALA A 107 3.89 0.20 -18.32
C ALA A 107 2.93 -0.29 -17.24
N ARG A 108 3.42 -0.40 -16.01
CA ARG A 108 2.63 -0.77 -14.84
C ARG A 108 3.15 -0.03 -13.62
N SER A 109 2.21 0.37 -12.76
CA SER A 109 2.55 0.83 -11.42
C SER A 109 2.62 -0.37 -10.51
N ILE A 110 3.73 -0.48 -9.79
CA ILE A 110 3.95 -1.55 -8.82
C ILE A 110 4.48 -0.93 -7.54
N THR A 111 4.40 -1.67 -6.44
CA THR A 111 5.12 -1.32 -5.23
C THR A 111 6.62 -1.24 -5.53
N ALA A 112 7.27 -0.17 -5.09
CA ALA A 112 8.66 0.02 -5.42
C ALA A 112 9.55 -0.93 -4.62
N SER A 113 10.42 -1.65 -5.32
CA SER A 113 11.45 -2.49 -4.70
C SER A 113 12.80 -2.14 -5.28
N ARG A 114 13.84 -2.17 -4.45
CA ARG A 114 15.21 -1.83 -4.89
C ARG A 114 15.67 -2.81 -5.96
N SER A 115 15.31 -4.07 -5.77
CA SER A 115 15.68 -5.17 -6.66
C SER A 115 15.04 -5.00 -8.03
N GLU A 116 13.75 -4.66 -8.07
CA GLU A 116 13.06 -4.42 -9.34
C GLU A 116 13.59 -3.17 -10.02
N ALA A 117 13.85 -2.09 -9.28
CA ALA A 117 14.54 -0.92 -9.85
C ALA A 117 15.87 -1.31 -10.51
N ILE A 118 16.68 -2.13 -9.84
CA ILE A 118 17.96 -2.60 -10.39
C ILE A 118 17.75 -3.49 -11.62
N ASN A 119 16.80 -4.42 -11.59
CA ASN A 119 16.51 -5.34 -12.70
C ASN A 119 16.06 -4.58 -13.94
N GLN A 120 15.11 -3.65 -13.77
CA GLN A 120 14.63 -2.78 -14.83
C GLN A 120 15.80 -2.01 -15.44
N LEU A 121 16.64 -1.40 -14.62
CA LEU A 121 17.78 -0.62 -15.09
C LEU A 121 18.84 -1.48 -15.81
N GLN A 122 19.10 -2.70 -15.32
CA GLN A 122 19.98 -3.67 -15.98
C GLN A 122 19.41 -4.14 -17.33
N ASP A 123 18.09 -4.29 -17.42
CA ASP A 123 17.37 -4.63 -18.63
C ASP A 123 17.25 -3.46 -19.61
N GLY A 124 17.85 -2.30 -19.32
CA GLY A 124 17.78 -1.13 -20.18
C GLY A 124 16.48 -0.33 -20.04
N LYS A 125 15.73 -0.50 -18.95
CA LYS A 125 14.41 0.08 -18.71
C LYS A 125 14.52 1.15 -17.59
N PRO A 126 14.28 2.45 -17.87
CA PRO A 126 14.23 3.47 -16.82
C PRO A 126 13.06 3.19 -15.87
N VAL A 127 13.10 3.78 -14.67
CA VAL A 127 12.05 3.59 -13.67
C VAL A 127 11.62 4.96 -13.16
N VAL A 128 10.32 5.27 -13.20
CA VAL A 128 9.79 6.44 -12.50
C VAL A 128 9.40 6.00 -11.09
N ILE A 129 9.83 6.69 -10.05
CA ILE A 129 9.68 6.22 -8.68
C ILE A 129 9.20 7.37 -7.78
N GLY A 130 8.14 7.12 -7.00
CA GLY A 130 7.76 7.99 -5.89
C GLY A 130 8.75 7.83 -4.75
N THR A 131 9.06 8.91 -4.03
CA THR A 131 10.12 8.96 -3.00
C THR A 131 9.70 9.91 -1.87
N THR A 132 10.46 9.91 -0.77
CA THR A 132 10.30 10.89 0.31
C THR A 132 11.56 11.73 0.57
N ILE A 133 12.51 11.81 -0.37
CA ILE A 133 13.78 12.55 -0.24
C ILE A 133 13.59 14.01 0.25
N LYS A 134 12.43 14.62 -0.04
CA LYS A 134 12.11 16.03 0.26
C LYS A 134 10.74 16.23 0.90
N GLY A 135 10.13 15.17 1.42
CA GLY A 135 8.73 15.15 1.86
C GLY A 135 7.90 14.17 1.04
N PHE A 136 6.68 13.88 1.51
CA PHE A 136 5.78 12.93 0.85
C PHE A 136 5.49 13.31 -0.60
N GLY A 137 5.60 12.33 -1.52
CA GLY A 137 5.15 12.46 -2.90
C GLY A 137 6.16 13.04 -3.90
N HIS A 138 7.44 13.14 -3.57
CA HIS A 138 8.46 13.57 -4.55
C HIS A 138 8.78 12.45 -5.53
N VAL A 139 8.60 12.66 -6.82
CA VAL A 139 8.76 11.61 -7.84
C VAL A 139 9.97 11.93 -8.73
N ILE A 140 10.85 10.95 -8.93
CA ILE A 140 12.05 11.09 -9.76
C ILE A 140 12.15 9.96 -10.79
N LEU A 141 13.10 10.06 -11.72
CA LEU A 141 13.40 9.00 -12.68
C LEU A 141 14.77 8.37 -12.38
N LEU A 142 14.79 7.06 -12.15
CA LEU A 142 16.00 6.26 -12.10
C LEU A 142 16.40 5.88 -13.53
N LYS A 143 17.69 6.04 -13.83
CA LYS A 143 18.27 5.73 -15.15
C LYS A 143 19.56 4.93 -15.08
N GLY A 144 20.02 4.51 -13.91
CA GLY A 144 21.16 3.60 -13.84
C GLY A 144 21.54 3.25 -12.41
N VAL A 145 22.55 2.39 -12.28
CA VAL A 145 23.13 2.03 -10.99
C VAL A 145 24.63 2.21 -11.11
N ALA A 146 25.18 3.12 -10.31
CA ALA A 146 26.60 3.39 -10.26
C ALA A 146 27.36 2.21 -9.61
N ALA A 147 28.67 2.13 -9.83
CA ALA A 147 29.54 1.08 -9.33
C ALA A 147 29.53 0.97 -7.80
N ASN A 148 29.29 2.10 -7.11
CA ASN A 148 29.14 2.19 -5.66
C ASN A 148 27.71 1.87 -5.16
N GLY A 149 26.84 1.35 -6.03
CA GLY A 149 25.49 0.90 -5.70
C GLY A 149 24.43 1.99 -5.54
N HIS A 150 24.78 3.26 -5.82
CA HIS A 150 23.82 4.36 -5.86
C HIS A 150 23.02 4.32 -7.17
N PHE A 151 21.76 4.71 -7.11
CA PHE A 151 20.98 4.97 -8.31
C PHE A 151 21.42 6.27 -8.95
N ILE A 152 21.58 6.24 -10.26
CA ILE A 152 21.80 7.39 -11.11
C ILE A 152 20.41 7.89 -11.53
N CYS A 153 20.10 9.14 -11.20
CA CYS A 153 18.74 9.67 -11.28
C CYS A 153 18.70 10.97 -12.09
N ASN A 154 17.55 11.21 -12.71
CA ASN A 154 17.09 12.53 -13.11
C ASN A 154 16.07 13.00 -12.06
N ASP A 155 16.48 13.88 -11.14
CA ASP A 155 15.55 14.60 -10.27
C ASP A 155 15.01 15.84 -11.01
N PRO A 156 13.69 15.94 -11.26
CA PRO A 156 13.11 17.02 -12.06
C PRO A 156 13.12 18.40 -11.37
N TYR A 157 13.35 18.46 -10.04
CA TYR A 157 13.41 19.71 -9.28
C TYR A 157 14.84 20.18 -9.02
N TRP A 158 15.78 19.25 -8.85
CA TRP A 158 17.18 19.54 -8.52
C TRP A 158 18.13 19.01 -9.59
N ARG A 159 19.13 19.81 -9.97
CA ARG A 159 20.31 19.33 -10.70
C ARG A 159 21.55 19.95 -10.10
N LYS A 160 22.55 19.14 -9.76
CA LYS A 160 23.82 19.64 -9.20
C LYS A 160 24.49 20.65 -10.15
N PRO A 161 25.11 21.73 -9.63
CA PRO A 161 25.87 22.66 -10.44
C PRO A 161 26.95 21.92 -11.24
N GLY A 162 27.02 22.14 -12.57
CA GLY A 162 27.94 21.44 -13.47
C GLY A 162 27.30 20.32 -14.30
N GLY A 163 26.04 19.97 -14.03
CA GLY A 163 25.25 19.07 -14.88
C GLY A 163 25.51 17.57 -14.70
N SER A 164 26.16 17.18 -13.59
CA SER A 164 26.31 15.79 -13.20
C SER A 164 24.97 15.19 -12.76
N ASP A 165 24.85 13.87 -12.94
CA ASP A 165 23.67 13.11 -12.54
C ASP A 165 23.49 13.11 -11.02
N ASP A 166 22.23 13.07 -10.57
CA ASP A 166 21.92 12.93 -9.16
C ASP A 166 22.14 11.47 -8.73
N LEU A 167 22.74 11.29 -7.56
CA LEU A 167 23.06 9.98 -7.02
C LEU A 167 22.34 9.83 -5.68
N TYR A 168 21.50 8.81 -5.59
CA TYR A 168 20.79 8.47 -4.36
C TYR A 168 20.98 7.00 -4.07
N THR A 169 21.33 6.67 -2.83
CA THR A 169 21.12 5.32 -2.31
C THR A 169 19.63 5.03 -2.22
N TRP A 170 19.24 3.75 -2.19
CA TRP A 170 17.83 3.38 -1.95
C TRP A 170 17.30 3.95 -0.63
N GLY A 171 18.14 3.99 0.41
CA GLY A 171 17.78 4.56 1.70
C GLY A 171 17.54 6.08 1.64
N GLU A 172 18.31 6.80 0.82
CA GLU A 172 18.07 8.23 0.61
C GLU A 172 16.75 8.48 -0.14
N LEU A 173 16.34 7.58 -1.04
CA LEU A 173 15.03 7.65 -1.71
C LEU A 173 13.86 7.64 -0.70
N GLY A 174 14.06 7.11 0.51
CA GLY A 174 13.04 7.05 1.54
C GLY A 174 11.87 6.14 1.15
N SER A 175 10.65 6.44 1.61
CA SER A 175 9.49 5.63 1.24
C SER A 175 9.20 5.77 -0.24
N CYS A 176 9.13 4.63 -0.92
CA CYS A 176 8.84 4.59 -2.34
C CYS A 176 7.46 3.95 -2.57
N PRO A 177 6.35 4.72 -2.44
CA PRO A 177 5.00 4.15 -2.44
C PRO A 177 4.63 3.48 -3.77
N PHE A 178 5.31 3.87 -4.86
CA PHE A 178 5.15 3.24 -6.16
C PHE A 178 6.42 3.38 -7.00
N MET A 179 6.58 2.49 -7.96
CA MET A 179 7.36 2.73 -9.15
C MET A 179 6.56 2.39 -10.40
N VAL A 180 6.76 3.16 -11.46
CA VAL A 180 6.29 2.84 -12.80
C VAL A 180 7.43 2.17 -13.54
N VAL A 181 7.20 0.91 -13.90
CA VAL A 181 8.11 0.10 -14.69
C VAL A 181 7.53 -0.09 -16.09
N PHE A 182 8.42 -0.31 -17.05
CA PHE A 182 8.05 -0.38 -18.46
C PHE A 182 8.35 -1.78 -19.01
N ASP A 183 7.54 -2.23 -19.97
CA ASP A 183 7.58 -3.63 -20.41
C ASP A 183 8.73 -3.93 -21.37
N ARG A 184 9.40 -2.91 -21.90
CA ARG A 184 10.48 -3.05 -22.90
C ARG A 184 11.66 -2.14 -22.61
N ALA A 185 12.86 -2.59 -22.99
CA ALA A 185 14.08 -1.79 -22.93
C ALA A 185 14.01 -0.55 -23.83
N LEU A 186 14.81 0.47 -23.52
CA LEU A 186 15.05 1.58 -24.42
C LEU A 186 15.67 1.09 -25.75
N PRO A 187 15.33 1.72 -26.89
CA PRO A 187 15.95 1.37 -28.17
C PRO A 187 17.46 1.58 -28.13
N SER A 188 18.23 0.61 -28.62
CA SER A 188 19.69 0.66 -28.68
C SER A 188 20.17 1.84 -29.53
N GLN A 189 20.93 2.75 -28.93
CA GLN A 189 21.57 3.88 -29.64
C GLN A 189 22.99 3.50 -30.09
N PRO A 190 23.48 4.02 -31.23
CA PRO A 190 24.84 3.79 -31.69
C PRO A 190 25.87 4.37 -30.69
N THR A 191 26.88 3.59 -30.32
CA THR A 191 27.84 3.92 -29.24
C THR A 191 28.89 4.96 -29.66
N ALA A 192 29.23 5.87 -28.74
CA ALA A 192 30.38 6.79 -28.80
C ALA A 192 31.46 6.38 -27.76
N PRO A 193 32.76 6.69 -27.96
CA PRO A 193 33.87 6.07 -27.22
C PRO A 193 34.17 6.72 -25.83
N ALA A 194 34.72 5.93 -24.90
CA ALA A 194 34.86 6.22 -23.46
C ALA A 194 36.15 6.98 -23.01
N PRO A 195 36.14 7.73 -21.88
CA PRO A 195 37.33 8.36 -21.28
C PRO A 195 37.87 7.69 -19.98
N GLN A 196 39.10 8.07 -19.57
CA GLN A 196 40.00 7.46 -18.55
C GLN A 196 39.90 8.08 -17.11
N PRO A 197 40.44 7.45 -16.02
CA PRO A 197 40.16 7.81 -14.62
C PRO A 197 41.31 8.50 -13.82
N GLU A 198 40.97 9.11 -12.66
CA GLU A 198 41.89 9.70 -11.64
C GLU A 198 41.48 9.38 -10.17
N PRO A 199 42.35 9.59 -9.13
CA PRO A 199 42.47 8.71 -7.94
C PRO A 199 41.90 9.21 -6.58
N ALA A 200 41.99 8.32 -5.57
CA ALA A 200 41.25 8.25 -4.30
C ALA A 200 41.78 9.02 -3.06
N VAL A 201 40.92 9.19 -2.03
CA VAL A 201 41.25 9.66 -0.67
C VAL A 201 40.60 8.77 0.41
N VAL A 202 41.30 8.54 1.52
CA VAL A 202 40.99 7.61 2.65
C VAL A 202 40.34 8.36 3.83
N ALA A 203 39.42 7.73 4.58
CA ALA A 203 39.02 8.17 5.92
C ALA A 203 38.63 7.01 6.88
N ALA A 204 38.65 7.32 8.18
CA ALA A 204 38.86 6.48 9.37
C ALA A 204 37.66 5.63 9.89
N HIS A 205 37.97 4.72 10.84
CA HIS A 205 37.10 3.69 11.47
C HIS A 205 35.98 4.21 12.41
N ALA A 206 34.88 3.45 12.51
CA ALA A 206 33.71 3.63 13.40
C ALA A 206 33.43 2.38 14.29
N PRO A 207 32.73 2.50 15.45
CA PRO A 207 32.42 1.40 16.39
C PRO A 207 31.09 0.64 16.09
N SER A 208 30.89 -0.50 16.77
CA SER A 208 30.05 -1.69 16.46
C SER A 208 28.55 -1.51 16.11
N ALA A 209 28.07 -2.31 15.15
CA ALA A 209 26.77 -2.19 14.46
C ALA A 209 25.57 -2.87 15.16
N ALA A 210 24.48 -2.12 15.37
CA ALA A 210 23.14 -2.66 15.61
C ALA A 210 22.57 -3.32 14.34
N THR A 211 21.68 -4.32 14.50
CA THR A 211 21.04 -5.03 13.38
C THR A 211 19.80 -4.24 12.92
N GLN A 212 19.49 -4.25 11.62
CA GLN A 212 18.29 -3.61 11.07
C GLN A 212 17.05 -4.50 11.31
N VAL A 213 15.87 -3.87 11.33
CA VAL A 213 14.59 -4.58 11.38
C VAL A 213 14.41 -5.47 10.14
N GLY A 214 14.03 -6.73 10.33
CA GLY A 214 13.90 -7.72 9.27
C GLY A 214 15.22 -8.13 8.60
N GLN A 215 16.39 -7.77 9.15
CA GLN A 215 17.68 -7.98 8.48
C GLN A 215 17.98 -9.45 8.21
N GLY A 216 18.13 -9.80 6.94
CA GLY A 216 18.45 -11.16 6.48
C GLY A 216 17.26 -11.90 5.87
N LEU A 217 16.09 -11.26 5.82
CA LEU A 217 14.92 -11.76 5.10
C LEU A 217 14.89 -11.24 3.66
N ASN A 218 13.96 -11.77 2.86
CA ASN A 218 13.65 -11.20 1.55
C ASN A 218 12.98 -9.83 1.70
N GLU A 219 12.90 -9.08 0.61
CA GLU A 219 12.44 -7.69 0.62
C GLU A 219 10.99 -7.52 1.13
N ILE A 220 10.10 -8.46 0.80
CA ILE A 220 8.70 -8.44 1.23
C ILE A 220 8.61 -8.66 2.74
N ASP A 221 9.27 -9.70 3.24
CA ASP A 221 9.26 -10.03 4.65
C ASP A 221 9.96 -8.96 5.49
N THR A 222 11.10 -8.44 5.04
CA THR A 222 11.77 -7.29 5.68
C THR A 222 10.84 -6.08 5.75
N GLN A 223 10.11 -5.77 4.68
CA GLN A 223 9.17 -4.64 4.69
C GLN A 223 8.01 -4.88 5.66
N ARG A 224 7.42 -6.08 5.68
CA ARG A 224 6.37 -6.46 6.63
C ARG A 224 6.85 -6.25 8.09
N PHE A 225 8.08 -6.65 8.41
CA PHE A 225 8.72 -6.39 9.71
C PHE A 225 8.90 -4.89 10.00
N VAL A 226 9.34 -4.11 9.02
CA VAL A 226 9.49 -2.65 9.15
C VAL A 226 8.14 -1.98 9.38
N ASP A 227 7.09 -2.40 8.69
CA ASP A 227 5.75 -1.85 8.85
C ASP A 227 5.20 -2.15 10.24
N GLY A 228 5.32 -3.40 10.71
CA GLY A 228 4.97 -3.79 12.08
C GLY A 228 5.76 -2.98 13.12
N PHE A 229 7.05 -2.74 12.87
CA PHE A 229 7.91 -1.96 13.74
C PHE A 229 7.49 -0.48 13.81
N VAL A 230 7.24 0.15 12.66
CA VAL A 230 6.83 1.57 12.57
C VAL A 230 5.46 1.79 13.17
N ARG A 231 4.47 0.93 12.88
CA ARG A 231 3.11 1.02 13.46
C ARG A 231 3.12 0.97 14.99
N ASN A 232 4.07 0.24 15.57
CA ASN A 232 4.22 0.10 17.02
C ASN A 232 5.16 1.14 17.66
N GLY A 233 5.44 2.25 16.97
CA GLY A 233 6.22 3.38 17.48
C GLY A 233 7.73 3.28 17.26
N GLY A 234 8.16 2.38 16.37
CA GLY A 234 9.50 2.33 15.83
C GLY A 234 10.61 2.27 16.86
N GLN A 235 11.75 2.89 16.53
CA GLN A 235 12.95 2.88 17.38
C GLN A 235 12.68 3.45 18.77
N ASP A 236 11.78 4.43 18.89
CA ASP A 236 11.51 5.13 20.14
C ASP A 236 10.80 4.24 21.17
N LYS A 237 9.98 3.28 20.73
CA LYS A 237 9.25 2.35 21.62
C LYS A 237 9.86 0.96 21.69
N LEU A 238 10.37 0.46 20.56
CA LEU A 238 10.84 -0.92 20.42
C LEU A 238 12.37 -1.03 20.51
N GLY A 239 13.09 0.00 20.06
CA GLY A 239 14.55 -0.06 19.87
C GLY A 239 14.94 -0.89 18.64
N LEU A 240 16.15 -0.66 18.10
CA LEU A 240 16.62 -1.44 16.96
C LEU A 240 17.03 -2.86 17.38
N PRO A 241 16.64 -3.91 16.64
CA PRO A 241 17.01 -5.27 16.94
C PRO A 241 18.51 -5.46 17.11
N THR A 242 18.90 -6.26 18.10
CA THR A 242 20.31 -6.64 18.31
C THR A 242 20.69 -7.88 17.51
N GLU A 243 19.71 -8.61 17.01
CA GLU A 243 19.87 -9.88 16.30
C GLU A 243 19.03 -9.95 15.02
N ARG A 244 19.44 -10.86 14.13
CA ARG A 244 18.68 -11.16 12.90
C ARG A 244 17.41 -11.93 13.25
N PRO A 245 16.36 -11.84 12.43
CA PRO A 245 15.18 -12.67 12.59
C PRO A 245 15.57 -14.16 12.54
N ARG A 246 14.93 -14.94 13.41
CA ARG A 246 15.06 -16.40 13.46
C ARG A 246 13.76 -17.04 12.97
N GLN A 247 13.89 -18.16 12.26
CA GLN A 247 12.74 -18.91 11.80
C GLN A 247 12.38 -19.99 12.81
N GLU A 248 11.14 -20.01 13.26
CA GLU A 248 10.62 -21.02 14.18
C GLU A 248 9.21 -21.43 13.74
N ASN A 249 9.02 -22.70 13.42
CA ASN A 249 7.71 -23.29 13.09
C ASN A 249 6.90 -22.54 12.01
N GLY A 250 7.57 -21.99 10.97
CA GLY A 250 6.92 -21.25 9.89
C GLY A 250 6.70 -19.76 10.15
N LEU A 251 7.09 -19.27 11.33
CA LEU A 251 7.18 -17.84 11.63
C LEU A 251 8.60 -17.34 11.52
N TRP A 252 8.72 -16.07 11.16
CA TRP A 252 9.90 -15.27 11.44
C TRP A 252 9.69 -14.50 12.74
N LEU A 253 10.67 -14.54 13.63
CA LEU A 253 10.67 -13.86 14.92
C LEU A 253 11.87 -12.94 15.01
N GLN A 254 11.69 -11.67 15.40
CA GLN A 254 12.78 -10.75 15.66
C GLN A 254 12.62 -10.09 17.03
N ASN A 255 13.62 -10.31 17.90
CA ASN A 255 13.62 -9.72 19.23
C ASN A 255 13.94 -8.22 19.17
N CYS A 256 13.16 -7.44 19.90
CA CYS A 256 13.38 -6.02 20.16
C CYS A 256 14.12 -5.85 21.51
N PRO A 257 15.01 -4.85 21.65
CA PRO A 257 15.74 -4.59 22.90
C PRO A 257 14.87 -4.36 24.14
N ASN A 258 13.63 -3.92 23.95
CA ASN A 258 12.68 -3.67 25.03
C ASN A 258 11.99 -4.95 25.57
N GLY A 259 12.26 -6.12 24.98
CA GLY A 259 11.66 -7.41 25.34
C GLY A 259 10.50 -7.85 24.44
N ASP A 260 10.04 -7.00 23.53
CA ASP A 260 8.99 -7.32 22.57
C ASP A 260 9.54 -8.16 21.40
N ILE A 261 8.65 -8.81 20.66
CA ILE A 261 9.00 -9.61 19.48
C ILE A 261 8.14 -9.19 18.30
N LEU A 262 8.78 -8.83 17.20
CA LEU A 262 8.14 -8.76 15.89
C LEU A 262 7.96 -10.17 15.33
N ILE A 263 6.78 -10.46 14.82
CA ILE A 263 6.38 -11.76 14.32
C ILE A 263 5.79 -11.62 12.93
N LEU A 264 6.25 -12.44 12.00
CA LEU A 264 5.67 -12.55 10.66
C LEU A 264 5.34 -14.01 10.36
N ASP A 265 4.09 -14.27 9.99
CA ASP A 265 3.67 -15.57 9.46
C ASP A 265 3.83 -15.62 7.95
N THR A 266 4.52 -16.66 7.47
CA THR A 266 4.76 -16.89 6.05
C THR A 266 3.97 -18.09 5.50
N ARG A 267 3.17 -18.75 6.35
CA ARG A 267 2.38 -19.94 5.98
C ARG A 267 1.10 -19.60 5.20
N TYR A 268 0.71 -18.34 5.18
CA TYR A 268 -0.50 -17.86 4.51
C TYR A 268 -0.33 -17.54 3.02
N ASP A 269 0.89 -17.66 2.48
CA ASP A 269 1.16 -17.47 1.06
C ASP A 269 0.65 -18.65 0.19
N ASP A 270 0.09 -19.71 0.78
CA ASP A 270 -0.48 -20.90 0.10
C ASP A 270 -1.97 -20.75 -0.31
N ILE A 271 -2.37 -19.62 -0.87
CA ILE A 271 -3.64 -19.50 -1.62
C ILE A 271 -3.33 -19.29 -3.09
N GLU A 272 -2.94 -20.38 -3.77
CA GLU A 272 -2.80 -20.47 -5.24
C GLU A 272 -4.10 -20.16 -6.02
N THR A 273 -5.16 -19.65 -5.38
CA THR A 273 -6.46 -19.36 -5.98
C THR A 273 -6.87 -17.87 -6.00
N THR A 274 -6.15 -16.96 -5.35
CA THR A 274 -6.46 -15.50 -5.38
C THR A 274 -5.76 -14.72 -6.50
N ALA A 275 -4.90 -15.38 -7.29
CA ALA A 275 -4.30 -14.83 -8.51
C ALA A 275 -5.33 -14.39 -9.59
N ALA A 276 -6.62 -14.70 -9.41
CA ALA A 276 -7.69 -14.32 -10.32
C ALA A 276 -8.26 -12.90 -10.09
N GLN A 277 -7.95 -12.20 -8.99
CA GLN A 277 -8.58 -10.91 -8.63
C GLN A 277 -7.60 -9.75 -8.43
N GLY A 278 -6.31 -9.91 -8.70
CA GLY A 278 -5.37 -8.77 -8.78
C GLY A 278 -5.06 -8.03 -7.47
N LEU A 279 -5.49 -8.53 -6.31
CA LEU A 279 -5.13 -7.99 -5.00
C LEU A 279 -4.31 -9.05 -4.25
N ALA A 280 -3.00 -8.85 -4.16
CA ALA A 280 -2.15 -9.68 -3.32
C ALA A 280 -2.51 -9.43 -1.84
N VAL A 281 -2.86 -10.48 -1.12
CA VAL A 281 -3.10 -10.44 0.34
C VAL A 281 -1.76 -10.12 1.01
N LEU A 282 -1.58 -8.87 1.44
CA LEU A 282 -0.40 -8.49 2.22
C LEU A 282 -0.63 -8.86 3.67
N GLN A 283 0.06 -9.89 4.16
CA GLN A 283 0.09 -10.22 5.58
C GLN A 283 0.98 -9.23 6.35
N PRO A 284 0.50 -8.58 7.42
CA PRO A 284 1.34 -7.71 8.24
C PRO A 284 2.30 -8.53 9.12
N ALA A 285 3.43 -7.94 9.53
CA ALA A 285 4.10 -8.40 10.74
C ALA A 285 3.46 -7.73 11.98
N PHE A 286 3.42 -8.45 13.10
CA PHE A 286 2.79 -8.03 14.35
C PHE A 286 3.81 -7.94 15.49
N VAL A 287 3.53 -7.14 16.52
CA VAL A 287 4.36 -7.03 17.73
C VAL A 287 3.66 -7.68 18.92
N LEU A 288 4.26 -8.74 19.46
CA LEU A 288 3.90 -9.32 20.75
C LEU A 288 4.78 -8.75 21.87
N ARG A 289 4.16 -8.42 22.99
CA ARG A 289 4.77 -7.81 24.18
C ARG A 289 4.73 -8.76 25.36
N ASP A 290 5.69 -8.56 26.27
CA ASP A 290 6.09 -9.47 27.35
C ASP A 290 4.96 -10.30 28.01
N PRO A 291 3.81 -9.75 28.47
CA PRO A 291 2.79 -10.58 29.15
C PRO A 291 2.05 -11.53 28.21
N ILE A 292 1.65 -11.05 27.03
CA ILE A 292 0.94 -11.84 26.01
C ILE A 292 1.92 -12.79 25.32
N LEU A 293 3.14 -12.32 25.05
CA LEU A 293 4.24 -13.12 24.50
C LEU A 293 4.55 -14.32 25.40
N LYS A 294 4.74 -14.08 26.71
CA LYS A 294 5.03 -15.13 27.68
C LYS A 294 3.91 -16.17 27.70
N LYS A 295 2.65 -15.73 27.70
CA LYS A 295 1.48 -16.62 27.67
C LYS A 295 1.46 -17.50 26.41
N TRP A 296 1.60 -16.89 25.24
CA TRP A 296 1.63 -17.58 23.95
C TRP A 296 2.81 -18.56 23.84
N TYR A 297 4.01 -18.14 24.22
CA TYR A 297 5.23 -18.92 24.03
C TYR A 297 5.40 -20.04 25.08
N ASP A 298 5.17 -19.76 26.37
CA ASP A 298 5.42 -20.73 27.44
C ASP A 298 4.40 -21.88 27.43
N GLU A 299 3.12 -21.54 27.24
CA GLU A 299 2.01 -22.50 27.35
C GLU A 299 1.71 -23.21 26.04
N TYR A 300 1.72 -22.48 24.93
CA TYR A 300 1.29 -23.02 23.63
C TYR A 300 2.47 -23.39 22.73
N LYS A 301 3.71 -23.21 23.22
CA LYS A 301 4.95 -23.49 22.48
C LYS A 301 5.00 -22.75 21.13
N GLY A 302 4.40 -21.57 21.07
CA GLY A 302 4.22 -20.80 19.85
C GLY A 302 3.19 -21.45 18.90
N VAL A 303 3.59 -21.61 17.63
CA VAL A 303 2.73 -22.00 16.50
C VAL A 303 2.15 -23.41 16.59
N THR A 304 2.75 -24.29 17.40
CA THR A 304 2.30 -25.68 17.50
C THR A 304 1.07 -25.85 18.42
N GLY A 305 0.64 -24.79 19.09
CA GLY A 305 -0.53 -24.79 19.96
C GLY A 305 -1.84 -24.45 19.24
N PRO A 306 -2.99 -24.65 19.89
CA PRO A 306 -4.33 -24.44 19.33
C PRO A 306 -4.63 -23.00 18.90
N LEU A 307 -3.87 -22.01 19.36
CA LEU A 307 -4.07 -20.60 19.00
C LEU A 307 -3.48 -20.24 17.63
N GLY A 308 -2.48 -20.95 17.11
CA GLY A 308 -1.82 -20.58 15.86
C GLY A 308 -1.02 -19.27 15.93
N ALA A 309 -0.80 -18.64 14.78
CA ALA A 309 -0.07 -17.39 14.64
C ALA A 309 -0.88 -16.16 15.05
N PRO A 310 -0.23 -15.05 15.47
CA PRO A 310 -0.94 -13.79 15.68
C PRO A 310 -1.49 -13.25 14.36
N VAL A 311 -2.66 -12.62 14.42
CA VAL A 311 -3.33 -11.93 13.30
C VAL A 311 -3.58 -10.44 13.58
N SER A 312 -3.14 -9.95 14.74
CA SER A 312 -3.17 -8.53 15.12
C SER A 312 -1.98 -8.14 16.00
N ASP A 313 -1.65 -6.85 16.00
CA ASP A 313 -0.77 -6.22 16.99
C ASP A 313 -1.41 -6.26 18.40
N ILE A 314 -0.67 -5.93 19.45
CA ILE A 314 -1.29 -5.73 20.77
C ILE A 314 -2.03 -4.39 20.80
N PHE A 315 -3.30 -4.45 21.17
CA PHE A 315 -4.17 -3.29 21.29
C PHE A 315 -4.96 -3.30 22.60
N THR A 316 -5.64 -2.19 22.90
CA THR A 316 -6.55 -2.09 24.05
C THR A 316 -7.96 -2.39 23.59
N ASN A 317 -8.59 -3.42 24.16
CA ASN A 317 -9.96 -3.79 23.83
C ASN A 317 -10.99 -2.88 24.53
N LEU A 318 -12.27 -3.11 24.25
CA LEU A 318 -13.38 -2.28 24.77
C LEU A 318 -13.57 -2.38 26.28
N GLN A 319 -12.94 -3.35 26.94
CA GLN A 319 -12.91 -3.50 28.39
C GLN A 319 -11.64 -2.91 29.01
N ASP A 320 -10.89 -2.09 28.26
CA ASP A 320 -9.62 -1.47 28.65
C ASP A 320 -8.50 -2.47 28.97
N PHE A 321 -8.59 -3.70 28.46
CA PHE A 321 -7.57 -4.73 28.63
C PHE A 321 -6.69 -4.85 27.39
N GLN A 322 -5.42 -5.23 27.59
CA GLN A 322 -4.54 -5.52 26.46
C GLN A 322 -4.99 -6.82 25.78
N GLN A 323 -5.04 -6.84 24.46
CA GLN A 323 -5.46 -8.00 23.70
C GLN A 323 -4.57 -8.20 22.46
N CYS A 324 -4.38 -9.45 22.08
CA CYS A 324 -3.89 -9.85 20.77
C CYS A 324 -4.74 -11.02 20.26
N SER A 325 -5.13 -10.94 18.99
CA SER A 325 -5.83 -12.01 18.29
C SER A 325 -4.85 -12.91 17.56
N PHE A 326 -5.19 -14.20 17.52
CA PHE A 326 -4.49 -15.28 16.86
C PHE A 326 -5.45 -16.04 15.95
N GLU A 327 -4.92 -16.90 15.07
CA GLU A 327 -5.73 -17.71 14.16
C GLU A 327 -6.87 -18.45 14.89
N GLY A 328 -6.55 -19.14 15.98
CA GLY A 328 -7.48 -20.00 16.73
C GLY A 328 -8.24 -19.31 17.86
N GLY A 329 -8.05 -18.02 18.09
CA GLY A 329 -8.65 -17.33 19.24
C GLY A 329 -7.91 -16.06 19.64
N TYR A 330 -8.02 -15.64 20.89
CA TYR A 330 -7.37 -14.42 21.37
C TYR A 330 -6.87 -14.57 22.81
N ILE A 331 -5.92 -13.70 23.20
CA ILE A 331 -5.42 -13.58 24.58
C ILE A 331 -5.79 -12.19 25.07
N ILE A 332 -6.42 -12.10 26.25
CA ILE A 332 -6.66 -10.85 26.99
C ILE A 332 -5.74 -10.81 28.22
N TRP A 333 -5.18 -9.65 28.48
CA TRP A 333 -4.37 -9.34 29.66
C TRP A 333 -4.95 -8.15 30.41
N ASP A 334 -5.46 -8.41 31.62
CA ASP A 334 -6.11 -7.43 32.50
C ASP A 334 -5.18 -6.84 33.59
N GLY A 335 -3.93 -7.30 33.64
CA GLY A 335 -2.92 -6.87 34.63
C GLY A 335 -2.88 -7.68 35.93
N SER A 336 -3.70 -8.73 36.10
CA SER A 336 -3.69 -9.61 37.28
C SER A 336 -2.96 -10.94 37.06
N LYS A 337 -2.40 -11.52 38.14
CA LYS A 337 -1.73 -12.85 38.12
C LYS A 337 -2.77 -13.99 38.01
N PRO A 338 -2.35 -15.18 37.55
CA PRO A 338 -3.18 -16.06 36.73
C PRO A 338 -4.20 -16.91 37.52
N GLU A 339 -5.44 -16.45 37.61
CA GLU A 339 -6.63 -17.33 37.68
C GLU A 339 -7.58 -17.11 36.49
N ALA A 340 -7.45 -15.97 35.78
CA ALA A 340 -8.20 -15.56 34.56
C ALA A 340 -7.48 -15.92 33.24
N ASP A 341 -6.63 -16.94 33.30
CA ASP A 341 -5.54 -17.24 32.38
C ASP A 341 -5.94 -17.96 31.07
N ALA A 342 -7.13 -17.69 30.52
CA ALA A 342 -7.66 -18.45 29.39
C ALA A 342 -7.27 -17.85 28.04
N ALA A 343 -6.70 -18.69 27.17
CA ALA A 343 -6.89 -18.53 25.74
C ALA A 343 -8.38 -18.70 25.44
N TYR A 344 -8.99 -17.70 24.82
CA TYR A 344 -10.39 -17.76 24.44
C TYR A 344 -10.47 -18.23 22.99
N GLY A 345 -11.30 -19.24 22.72
CA GLY A 345 -11.74 -19.49 21.36
C GLY A 345 -12.52 -18.29 20.83
N TRP A 346 -12.60 -18.16 19.52
CA TRP A 346 -13.45 -17.15 18.91
C TRP A 346 -14.87 -17.23 19.49
N PRO A 347 -15.51 -16.09 19.82
CA PRO A 347 -16.86 -16.09 20.34
C PRO A 347 -17.75 -16.87 19.37
N SER A 348 -18.32 -17.98 19.82
CA SER A 348 -19.40 -18.63 19.08
C SER A 348 -20.59 -17.69 19.06
N THR A 349 -21.33 -17.66 17.96
CA THR A 349 -22.51 -16.82 17.71
C THR A 349 -23.70 -17.17 18.63
N GLY A 350 -23.52 -17.14 19.95
CA GLY A 350 -24.60 -17.24 20.92
C GLY A 350 -25.58 -16.09 20.72
N GLU A 351 -26.87 -16.34 20.96
CA GLU A 351 -28.04 -15.48 20.66
C GLU A 351 -27.71 -14.01 20.39
N ILE A 352 -27.49 -13.71 19.12
CA ILE A 352 -27.07 -12.38 18.66
C ILE A 352 -28.32 -11.54 18.42
N ASN A 353 -28.58 -10.58 19.32
CA ASN A 353 -29.58 -9.51 19.12
C ASN A 353 -28.99 -8.25 18.42
N SER A 354 -27.74 -8.34 17.95
CA SER A 354 -26.92 -7.29 17.31
C SER A 354 -26.32 -7.78 15.97
N TRP A 355 -25.44 -7.01 15.33
CA TRP A 355 -24.64 -7.48 14.20
C TRP A 355 -23.39 -8.19 14.70
N LYS A 356 -23.11 -9.41 14.23
CA LYS A 356 -21.77 -9.98 14.35
C LYS A 356 -20.87 -9.30 13.34
N ALA A 357 -19.96 -8.46 13.80
CA ALA A 357 -18.94 -7.81 13.00
C ALA A 357 -17.62 -8.58 13.08
N GLU A 358 -17.06 -8.89 11.92
CA GLU A 358 -15.78 -9.57 11.74
C GLU A 358 -14.90 -8.66 10.88
N TYR A 359 -13.63 -8.46 11.24
CA TYR A 359 -12.71 -7.53 10.57
C TYR A 359 -11.39 -8.21 10.21
N TRP A 360 -10.79 -7.86 9.08
CA TRP A 360 -9.54 -8.43 8.56
C TRP A 360 -8.57 -7.34 8.09
N ASN A 361 -7.27 -7.55 8.31
CA ASN A 361 -6.18 -6.76 7.71
C ASN A 361 -5.82 -7.25 6.30
N ASN A 362 -6.83 -7.50 5.50
CA ASN A 362 -6.68 -7.79 4.07
C ASN A 362 -8.02 -7.49 3.38
N PRO A 363 -8.05 -7.16 2.08
CA PRO A 363 -9.29 -6.88 1.37
C PRO A 363 -10.04 -8.15 0.92
N GLY A 364 -9.55 -9.35 1.27
CA GLY A 364 -10.04 -10.62 0.73
C GLY A 364 -10.91 -11.44 1.67
N LEU A 365 -11.15 -10.97 2.91
CA LEU A 365 -11.77 -11.77 3.99
C LEU A 365 -11.06 -13.13 4.17
N ALA A 366 -9.76 -13.16 3.87
CA ALA A 366 -8.96 -14.37 3.92
C ALA A 366 -8.50 -14.61 5.35
N SER A 367 -8.40 -15.90 5.73
CA SER A 367 -8.10 -16.37 7.09
C SER A 367 -9.17 -16.04 8.13
N ASN A 368 -8.86 -16.33 9.40
CA ASN A 368 -9.74 -15.94 10.49
C ASN A 368 -9.69 -14.42 10.70
N PRO A 369 -10.81 -13.79 11.07
CA PRO A 369 -10.85 -12.35 11.30
C PRO A 369 -9.82 -11.94 12.35
N ALA A 370 -9.18 -10.79 12.13
CA ALA A 370 -8.30 -10.16 13.10
C ALA A 370 -9.07 -9.71 14.36
N PHE A 371 -10.35 -9.38 14.20
CA PHE A 371 -11.19 -8.95 15.31
C PHE A 371 -12.66 -9.31 15.07
N VAL A 372 -13.36 -9.69 16.15
CA VAL A 372 -14.80 -10.01 16.13
C VAL A 372 -15.48 -9.31 17.29
N ARG A 373 -16.59 -8.62 17.04
CA ARG A 373 -17.43 -8.02 18.08
C ARG A 373 -18.90 -7.96 17.67
N ASP A 374 -19.76 -7.68 18.63
CA ASP A 374 -21.14 -7.30 18.36
C ASP A 374 -21.24 -5.79 18.13
N GLU A 375 -22.00 -5.38 17.11
CA GLU A 375 -22.25 -3.99 16.77
C GLU A 375 -23.75 -3.70 16.65
N PRO A 376 -24.24 -2.57 17.16
CA PRO A 376 -25.67 -2.27 17.15
C PRO A 376 -26.21 -1.98 15.74
N GLU A 377 -25.37 -1.43 14.86
CA GLU A 377 -25.71 -0.99 13.51
C GLU A 377 -24.48 -1.03 12.59
N ILE A 378 -24.72 -0.91 11.28
CA ILE A 378 -23.67 -0.70 10.28
C ILE A 378 -23.82 0.73 9.76
N SER A 379 -23.17 1.69 10.42
CA SER A 379 -23.23 3.10 10.06
C SER A 379 -21.89 3.77 10.34
N TYR A 380 -20.91 3.50 9.47
CA TYR A 380 -19.52 3.88 9.65
C TYR A 380 -19.06 4.87 8.57
N ASP A 381 -18.40 5.93 9.03
CA ASP A 381 -17.55 6.81 8.23
C ASP A 381 -16.22 6.87 8.98
N PHE A 382 -15.24 6.11 8.50
CA PHE A 382 -13.93 6.01 9.14
C PHE A 382 -13.00 7.14 8.68
N GLY A 383 -13.43 8.01 7.75
CA GLY A 383 -12.55 8.99 7.11
C GLY A 383 -11.37 8.29 6.43
N GLU A 384 -10.15 8.79 6.61
CA GLU A 384 -8.92 8.14 6.13
C GLU A 384 -8.36 7.12 7.14
N GLY A 385 -9.20 6.65 8.07
CA GLY A 385 -8.82 5.79 9.18
C GLY A 385 -9.31 4.35 9.06
N ALA A 386 -9.26 3.65 10.18
CA ALA A 386 -9.75 2.28 10.35
C ALA A 386 -10.80 2.24 11.47
N PRO A 387 -11.51 1.12 11.66
CA PRO A 387 -12.39 0.91 12.81
C PRO A 387 -11.72 1.30 14.14
N GLU A 388 -12.39 2.15 14.92
CA GLU A 388 -11.89 2.72 16.19
C GLU A 388 -10.50 3.38 16.06
N GLU A 389 -10.20 4.02 14.92
CA GLU A 389 -8.88 4.64 14.65
C GLU A 389 -7.72 3.64 14.76
N GLY A 390 -7.99 2.36 14.47
CA GLY A 390 -7.02 1.28 14.53
C GLY A 390 -6.77 0.70 15.93
N LYS A 391 -7.52 1.14 16.96
CA LYS A 391 -7.46 0.57 18.32
C LYS A 391 -7.88 -0.89 18.40
N LEU A 392 -8.44 -1.46 17.33
CA LEU A 392 -8.81 -2.87 17.24
C LEU A 392 -7.77 -3.72 16.52
N GLY A 393 -6.59 -3.16 16.25
CA GLY A 393 -5.55 -3.83 15.45
C GLY A 393 -5.87 -3.90 13.96
N ILE A 394 -6.84 -3.11 13.48
CA ILE A 394 -7.15 -2.94 12.06
C ILE A 394 -6.38 -1.74 11.52
N ILE A 395 -5.69 -1.92 10.40
CA ILE A 395 -4.83 -0.90 9.79
C ILE A 395 -5.66 -0.09 8.78
N PRO A 396 -5.46 1.24 8.67
CA PRO A 396 -6.05 2.03 7.58
C PRO A 396 -5.58 1.51 6.23
N ASP A 397 -6.46 1.59 5.23
CA ASP A 397 -6.27 1.00 3.90
C ASP A 397 -6.18 -0.53 3.93
N MET A 398 -6.55 -1.18 2.82
CA MET A 398 -6.40 -2.63 2.61
C MET A 398 -7.03 -3.54 3.69
N PHE A 399 -8.12 -3.10 4.32
CA PHE A 399 -8.86 -3.90 5.29
C PHE A 399 -10.22 -4.35 4.75
N SER A 400 -10.84 -5.35 5.37
CA SER A 400 -12.20 -5.77 5.06
C SER A 400 -12.99 -6.09 6.30
N ALA A 401 -14.31 -6.13 6.13
CA ALA A 401 -15.24 -6.44 7.20
C ALA A 401 -16.44 -7.26 6.70
N ARG A 402 -17.02 -8.03 7.61
CA ARG A 402 -18.25 -8.79 7.38
C ARG A 402 -19.17 -8.60 8.57
N TRP A 403 -20.42 -8.27 8.29
CA TRP A 403 -21.49 -8.19 9.27
C TRP A 403 -22.55 -9.24 8.97
N THR A 404 -22.96 -10.00 9.99
CA THR A 404 -24.05 -10.99 9.87
C THR A 404 -25.07 -10.82 10.99
N ARG A 405 -26.35 -10.81 10.66
CA ARG A 405 -27.45 -10.75 11.63
C ARG A 405 -28.71 -11.43 11.10
N LYS A 406 -29.47 -12.07 11.99
CA LYS A 406 -30.85 -12.49 11.74
C LYS A 406 -31.82 -11.39 12.11
N VAL A 407 -32.72 -11.05 11.19
CA VAL A 407 -33.71 -9.99 11.35
C VAL A 407 -35.08 -10.56 11.08
N ASN A 408 -36.03 -10.34 11.99
CA ASN A 408 -37.43 -10.67 11.77
C ASN A 408 -38.13 -9.52 11.04
N PHE A 409 -38.68 -9.81 9.87
CA PHE A 409 -39.50 -8.90 9.08
C PHE A 409 -40.98 -9.19 9.35
N ASP A 410 -41.72 -8.20 9.83
CA ASP A 410 -43.10 -8.40 10.29
C ASP A 410 -44.10 -8.64 9.14
N GLU A 411 -43.77 -8.21 7.92
CA GLU A 411 -44.66 -8.26 6.77
C GLU A 411 -43.91 -8.68 5.49
N SER A 412 -44.50 -9.56 4.68
CA SER A 412 -43.99 -9.82 3.33
C SER A 412 -44.08 -8.55 2.46
N GLY A 413 -43.11 -8.35 1.57
CA GLY A 413 -43.11 -7.24 0.62
C GLY A 413 -41.72 -6.92 0.05
N ASP A 414 -41.68 -5.87 -0.76
CA ASP A 414 -40.45 -5.34 -1.32
C ASP A 414 -39.78 -4.41 -0.30
N TYR A 415 -38.52 -4.70 0.01
CA TYR A 415 -37.67 -3.89 0.88
C TYR A 415 -36.55 -3.26 0.06
N VAL A 416 -36.29 -1.98 0.31
CA VAL A 416 -35.17 -1.25 -0.30
C VAL A 416 -34.03 -1.21 0.70
N PHE A 417 -32.94 -1.89 0.39
CA PHE A 417 -31.67 -1.83 1.11
C PHE A 417 -30.81 -0.71 0.54
N THR A 418 -30.45 0.26 1.37
CA THR A 418 -29.56 1.36 1.00
C THR A 418 -28.17 1.07 1.54
N VAL A 419 -27.18 1.00 0.66
CA VAL A 419 -25.77 0.84 1.03
C VAL A 419 -24.98 2.06 0.57
N THR A 420 -24.30 2.74 1.49
CA THR A 420 -23.28 3.74 1.16
C THR A 420 -21.91 3.13 1.41
N VAL A 421 -21.01 3.18 0.43
CA VAL A 421 -19.72 2.48 0.45
C VAL A 421 -18.61 3.27 -0.23
N ASP A 422 -17.40 3.18 0.34
CA ASP A 422 -16.10 3.52 -0.26
C ASP A 422 -15.11 2.54 0.40
N ASP A 423 -14.54 1.51 -0.24
CA ASP A 423 -14.56 1.19 -1.67
C ASP A 423 -15.69 0.23 -2.12
N GLY A 424 -15.60 -1.06 -1.80
CA GLY A 424 -16.42 -2.10 -2.44
C GLY A 424 -17.17 -3.00 -1.45
N PHE A 425 -18.26 -3.64 -1.90
CA PHE A 425 -19.14 -4.42 -1.04
C PHE A 425 -19.84 -5.59 -1.74
N ARG A 426 -20.36 -6.54 -0.95
CA ARG A 426 -21.32 -7.58 -1.36
C ARG A 426 -22.44 -7.68 -0.32
N LEU A 427 -23.66 -7.96 -0.78
CA LEU A 427 -24.82 -8.14 0.09
C LEU A 427 -25.49 -9.48 -0.20
N TYR A 428 -25.81 -10.22 0.86
CA TYR A 428 -26.50 -11.50 0.80
C TYR A 428 -27.69 -11.50 1.75
N ILE A 429 -28.79 -12.12 1.31
CA ILE A 429 -29.97 -12.40 2.13
C ILE A 429 -30.30 -13.89 2.02
N ASP A 430 -30.42 -14.56 3.16
CA ASP A 430 -30.58 -16.03 3.26
C ASP A 430 -29.54 -16.82 2.46
N GLY A 431 -28.32 -16.32 2.44
CA GLY A 431 -27.20 -16.87 1.67
C GLY A 431 -27.27 -16.61 0.15
N VAL A 432 -28.33 -15.98 -0.37
CA VAL A 432 -28.46 -15.59 -1.77
C VAL A 432 -27.85 -14.21 -2.00
N SER A 433 -26.96 -14.08 -2.99
CA SER A 433 -26.35 -12.79 -3.34
C SER A 433 -27.38 -11.85 -3.97
N VAL A 434 -27.58 -10.69 -3.33
CA VAL A 434 -28.34 -9.55 -3.87
C VAL A 434 -27.43 -8.75 -4.80
N VAL A 435 -26.21 -8.48 -4.34
CA VAL A 435 -25.09 -7.97 -5.16
C VAL A 435 -23.81 -8.72 -4.82
N GLY A 436 -22.96 -8.93 -5.82
CA GLY A 436 -21.79 -9.80 -5.76
C GLY A 436 -20.51 -9.12 -6.24
N ASP A 437 -19.59 -9.92 -6.81
CA ASP A 437 -18.22 -9.51 -7.19
C ASP A 437 -18.13 -8.28 -8.10
N GLN A 438 -19.16 -7.96 -8.86
CA GLN A 438 -19.18 -6.77 -9.71
C GLN A 438 -19.17 -5.45 -8.94
N TYR A 439 -19.51 -5.47 -7.64
CA TYR A 439 -19.42 -4.34 -6.71
C TYR A 439 -18.24 -4.47 -5.73
N TRP A 440 -17.42 -5.51 -5.90
CA TRP A 440 -16.17 -5.69 -5.16
C TRP A 440 -15.00 -5.04 -5.92
N THR A 441 -15.08 -3.73 -6.10
CA THR A 441 -14.10 -2.92 -6.85
C THR A 441 -13.73 -1.66 -6.08
N ILE A 442 -12.60 -1.06 -6.44
CA ILE A 442 -12.19 0.27 -5.97
C ILE A 442 -13.14 1.30 -6.56
N SER A 443 -13.72 2.15 -5.72
CA SER A 443 -14.66 3.21 -6.10
C SER A 443 -14.76 4.23 -4.98
N ALA A 444 -14.83 5.51 -5.34
CA ALA A 444 -15.14 6.56 -4.36
C ALA A 444 -16.54 6.37 -3.74
N GLU A 445 -16.81 7.09 -2.65
CA GLU A 445 -18.09 7.03 -1.94
C GLU A 445 -19.32 7.09 -2.86
N GLU A 446 -20.03 5.96 -2.93
CA GLU A 446 -21.24 5.77 -3.71
C GLU A 446 -22.38 5.23 -2.85
N THR A 447 -23.62 5.49 -3.26
CA THR A 447 -24.83 4.98 -2.58
C THR A 447 -25.70 4.18 -3.54
N TYR A 448 -26.03 2.96 -3.11
CA TYR A 448 -26.80 1.98 -3.86
C TYR A 448 -28.13 1.70 -3.18
N ASN A 449 -29.21 1.66 -3.97
CA ASN A 449 -30.53 1.22 -3.51
C ASN A 449 -30.87 -0.13 -4.16
N LEU A 450 -31.02 -1.17 -3.35
CA LEU A 450 -31.20 -2.55 -3.77
C LEU A 450 -32.58 -3.03 -3.31
N THR A 451 -33.51 -3.23 -4.24
CA THR A 451 -34.83 -3.78 -3.92
C THR A 451 -34.77 -5.30 -3.86
N GLN A 452 -35.21 -5.87 -2.74
CA GLN A 452 -35.35 -7.30 -2.54
C GLN A 452 -36.74 -7.63 -1.99
N HIS A 453 -37.42 -8.60 -2.59
CA HIS A 453 -38.65 -9.15 -2.04
C HIS A 453 -38.32 -10.10 -0.88
N LEU A 454 -38.99 -9.91 0.25
CA LEU A 454 -38.87 -10.74 1.46
C LEU A 454 -40.24 -11.22 1.91
N GLU A 455 -40.28 -12.41 2.49
CA GLU A 455 -41.47 -12.91 3.15
C GLU A 455 -41.50 -12.41 4.61
N ALA A 456 -42.66 -12.47 5.26
CA ALA A 456 -42.72 -12.26 6.70
C ALA A 456 -41.97 -13.38 7.42
N GLY A 457 -41.15 -13.03 8.40
CA GLY A 457 -40.38 -13.97 9.21
C GLY A 457 -38.91 -13.59 9.35
N GLU A 458 -38.13 -14.54 9.88
CA GLU A 458 -36.69 -14.37 10.10
C GLU A 458 -35.91 -14.57 8.80
N HIS A 459 -35.05 -13.59 8.49
CA HIS A 459 -34.11 -13.62 7.38
C HIS A 459 -32.68 -13.34 7.87
N GLU A 460 -31.69 -14.03 7.31
CA GLU A 460 -30.28 -13.74 7.57
C GLU A 460 -29.79 -12.67 6.60
N ILE A 461 -29.23 -11.59 7.12
CA ILE A 461 -28.58 -10.54 6.33
C ILE A 461 -27.07 -10.63 6.55
N LYS A 462 -26.30 -10.65 5.46
CA LYS A 462 -24.84 -10.61 5.47
C LYS A 462 -24.31 -9.53 4.53
N LEU A 463 -23.54 -8.59 5.07
CA LEU A 463 -22.84 -7.55 4.32
C LEU A 463 -21.34 -7.79 4.40
N GLU A 464 -20.66 -7.76 3.26
CA GLU A 464 -19.20 -7.77 3.16
C GLU A 464 -18.72 -6.44 2.58
N TYR A 465 -17.57 -5.96 3.02
CA TYR A 465 -16.98 -4.67 2.64
C TYR A 465 -15.47 -4.78 2.57
N PHE A 466 -14.83 -4.02 1.67
CA PHE A 466 -13.40 -3.75 1.75
C PHE A 466 -13.07 -2.29 1.46
N GLU A 467 -11.99 -1.85 2.09
CA GLU A 467 -11.30 -0.58 1.84
C GLU A 467 -9.98 -0.87 1.13
N ALA A 468 -9.70 -0.16 0.04
CA ALA A 468 -8.42 -0.22 -0.66
C ALA A 468 -7.50 0.91 -0.21
N ALA A 469 -7.93 2.17 -0.34
CA ALA A 469 -7.17 3.33 0.08
C ALA A 469 -7.98 4.62 0.16
N GLY A 470 -7.67 5.45 1.15
CA GLY A 470 -8.26 6.78 1.27
C GLY A 470 -9.49 6.76 2.14
N LYS A 471 -10.63 7.25 1.64
CA LYS A 471 -11.81 7.43 2.50
C LYS A 471 -12.54 6.10 2.65
N ALA A 472 -12.63 5.59 3.88
CA ALA A 472 -13.35 4.38 4.19
C ALA A 472 -14.76 4.66 4.75
N VAL A 473 -15.79 4.21 4.04
CA VAL A 473 -17.20 4.40 4.41
C VAL A 473 -17.98 3.12 4.20
N ILE A 474 -18.83 2.75 5.16
CA ILE A 474 -19.82 1.68 4.98
C ILE A 474 -21.05 1.90 5.86
N LYS A 475 -22.21 2.00 5.22
CA LYS A 475 -23.51 2.22 5.89
C LYS A 475 -24.56 1.31 5.27
N LEU A 476 -25.39 0.68 6.10
CA LEU A 476 -26.53 -0.14 5.66
C LEU A 476 -27.80 0.28 6.40
N ASN A 477 -28.86 0.53 5.64
CA ASN A 477 -30.23 0.66 6.17
C ASN A 477 -31.23 0.00 5.22
N TRP A 478 -32.45 -0.26 5.69
CA TRP A 478 -33.54 -0.70 4.82
C TRP A 478 -34.89 -0.18 5.28
N GLN A 479 -35.83 -0.11 4.35
CA GLN A 479 -37.23 0.22 4.61
C GLN A 479 -38.14 -0.56 3.67
N LYS A 480 -39.35 -0.87 4.14
CA LYS A 480 -40.40 -1.41 3.28
C LYS A 480 -40.82 -0.35 2.26
N GLN A 481 -41.00 -0.76 1.01
CA GLN A 481 -41.42 0.12 -0.08
C GLN A 481 -42.89 0.52 0.01
#